data_AF-A0A1Q6ZC08-F1
#
_entry.id   AF-A0A1Q6ZC08-F1
#
_cell.length_a   1.000
_cell.length_b   1.000
_cell.length_c   1.000
_cell.angle_alpha   90.00
_cell.angle_beta   90.00
_cell.angle_gamma   90.00
#
_symmetry.space_group_name_H-M   'P 1'
#
loop_
_entity.id
_entity.type
_entity.pdbx_description
1 polymer ?
#
loop_
_entity_poly.entity_id
_entity_poly.type
_entity_poly.pdbx_seq_one_letter_code
_entity_poly.pdbx_strand_id
1 'polypeptide(L)'
;VAELKQLTRDQDSLIRTQTRLVNQLTACLKAYYPVALDLFSKLQQKSTLGFLQAYPTLEIARAASLQEIQQQLKHTRHPHPADTAASIVELLHHPQLQADVVLTRTKSRLMLALVSQLLPLMEQIATYDKEIHTLFLTHEDHAIFESLPRAGQHLAPRLLAEIGDDRQRYQDASSLQALAGTSPVLYQSGMYSKAHRRLGCIKPLRNALYQFAWQSTQSEAWAQDYYQRKRTEGKSHTVAIRGLANVWVRIIFAMWTHRECYQTATFELAQQHHARRAA
;
A
#
# COMPACT_ATOMS: atom_id res chain seq x y z
N VAL A 1 -7.36 -21.48 -2.75
CA VAL A 1 -7.09 -20.08 -3.23
C VAL A 1 -8.27 -19.11 -3.15
N ALA A 2 -9.54 -19.54 -3.33
CA ALA A 2 -10.68 -18.62 -3.48
C ALA A 2 -10.94 -17.74 -2.25
N GLU A 3 -10.81 -18.29 -1.04
CA GLU A 3 -10.95 -17.56 0.21
C GLU A 3 -9.89 -16.46 0.37
N LEU A 4 -8.61 -16.80 0.17
CA LEU A 4 -7.50 -15.84 0.16
C LEU A 4 -7.76 -14.67 -0.79
N LYS A 5 -8.37 -14.95 -1.95
CA LYS A 5 -8.76 -13.93 -2.93
C LYS A 5 -9.85 -13.00 -2.44
N GLN A 6 -10.86 -13.50 -1.74
CA GLN A 6 -11.89 -12.63 -1.17
C GLN A 6 -11.32 -11.80 -0.02
N LEU A 7 -10.59 -12.42 0.89
CA LEU A 7 -9.98 -11.71 2.03
C LEU A 7 -9.03 -10.60 1.60
N THR A 8 -8.16 -10.85 0.60
CA THR A 8 -7.26 -9.82 0.08
C THR A 8 -8.00 -8.64 -0.57
N ARG A 9 -9.15 -8.88 -1.22
CA ARG A 9 -9.99 -7.82 -1.81
C ARG A 9 -10.78 -7.03 -0.77
N ASP A 10 -11.30 -7.73 0.23
CA ASP A 10 -12.00 -7.11 1.36
C ASP A 10 -11.06 -6.23 2.17
N GLN A 11 -9.87 -6.75 2.49
CA GLN A 11 -8.81 -5.96 3.13
C GLN A 11 -8.48 -4.69 2.33
N ASP A 12 -8.32 -4.81 1.00
CA ASP A 12 -8.10 -3.64 0.15
C ASP A 12 -9.21 -2.60 0.24
N SER A 13 -10.45 -3.04 0.41
CA SER A 13 -11.61 -2.17 0.57
C SER A 13 -11.62 -1.51 1.97
N LEU A 14 -11.24 -2.24 3.01
CA LEU A 14 -11.07 -1.71 4.36
C LEU A 14 -9.95 -0.67 4.43
N ILE A 15 -8.80 -0.92 3.80
CA ILE A 15 -7.68 0.04 3.73
C ILE A 15 -8.10 1.34 3.01
N ARG A 16 -8.91 1.24 1.94
CA ARG A 16 -9.48 2.43 1.27
C ARG A 16 -10.43 3.20 2.18
N THR A 17 -11.22 2.50 2.99
CA THR A 17 -12.11 3.12 3.98
C THR A 17 -11.31 3.82 5.06
N GLN A 18 -10.26 3.18 5.58
CA GLN A 18 -9.32 3.80 6.53
C GLN A 18 -8.70 5.06 5.93
N THR A 19 -8.20 5.00 4.70
CA THR A 19 -7.62 6.17 4.00
C THR A 19 -8.62 7.32 3.92
N ARG A 20 -9.89 7.02 3.60
CA ARG A 20 -10.97 8.02 3.55
C ARG A 20 -11.21 8.66 4.92
N LEU A 21 -11.31 7.85 5.98
CA LEU A 21 -11.52 8.33 7.34
C LEU A 21 -10.34 9.16 7.85
N VAL A 22 -9.10 8.76 7.54
CA VAL A 22 -7.90 9.56 7.86
C VAL A 22 -7.93 10.90 7.14
N ASN A 23 -8.31 10.94 5.86
CA ASN A 23 -8.43 12.21 5.14
C ASN A 23 -9.52 13.12 5.73
N GLN A 24 -10.65 12.55 6.17
CA GLN A 24 -11.70 13.29 6.87
C GLN A 24 -11.21 13.79 8.23
N LEU A 25 -10.46 12.98 8.98
CA LEU A 25 -9.85 13.36 10.25
C LEU A 25 -8.84 14.50 10.05
N THR A 26 -7.95 14.39 9.07
CA THR A 26 -7.00 15.46 8.70
C THR A 26 -7.73 16.76 8.37
N ALA A 27 -8.77 16.70 7.53
CA ALA A 27 -9.56 17.89 7.19
C ALA A 27 -10.28 18.48 8.42
N CYS A 28 -10.77 17.63 9.32
CA CYS A 28 -11.38 18.04 10.58
C CYS A 28 -10.37 18.78 11.46
N LEU A 29 -9.20 18.18 11.72
CA LEU A 29 -8.15 18.76 12.55
C LEU A 29 -7.62 20.08 11.98
N LYS A 30 -7.41 20.18 10.66
CA LYS A 30 -7.04 21.46 10.00
C LYS A 30 -8.00 22.60 10.30
N ALA A 31 -9.28 22.30 10.51
CA ALA A 31 -10.29 23.33 10.73
C ALA A 31 -10.30 23.90 12.16
N TYR A 32 -9.84 23.15 13.18
CA TYR A 32 -9.96 23.60 14.57
C TYR A 32 -8.80 23.27 15.51
N TYR A 33 -7.99 22.28 15.18
CA TYR A 33 -6.89 21.79 16.02
C TYR A 33 -5.67 21.42 15.16
N PRO A 34 -5.08 22.40 14.45
CA PRO A 34 -4.06 22.13 13.43
C PRO A 34 -2.77 21.53 14.00
N VAL A 35 -2.32 21.98 15.19
CA VAL A 35 -1.09 21.45 15.83
C VAL A 35 -1.13 19.94 16.06
N ALA A 36 -2.32 19.36 16.19
CA ALA A 36 -2.48 17.92 16.39
C ALA A 36 -1.92 17.09 15.21
N LEU A 37 -1.79 17.68 14.03
CA LEU A 37 -1.19 17.06 12.85
C LEU A 37 0.33 16.96 12.95
N ASP A 38 0.95 17.79 13.77
CA ASP A 38 2.41 17.89 13.92
C ASP A 38 2.92 17.14 15.17
N LEU A 39 2.01 16.77 16.09
CA LEU A 39 2.35 16.02 17.31
C LEU A 39 2.88 14.61 17.03
N PHE A 40 2.48 14.00 15.91
CA PHE A 40 2.83 12.62 15.57
C PHE A 40 3.08 12.46 14.08
N SER A 41 3.90 11.47 13.72
CA SER A 41 4.23 11.17 12.32
C SER A 41 3.05 10.66 11.47
N LYS A 42 2.09 9.95 12.07
CA LYS A 42 0.94 9.34 11.37
C LYS A 42 -0.31 9.38 12.23
N LEU A 43 -1.42 9.87 11.67
CA LEU A 43 -2.70 9.96 12.40
C LEU A 43 -3.31 8.59 12.70
N GLN A 44 -3.15 7.62 11.82
CA GLN A 44 -3.65 6.25 11.97
C GLN A 44 -2.77 5.37 12.87
N GLN A 45 -2.04 5.95 13.82
CA GLN A 45 -1.37 5.22 14.90
C GLN A 45 -2.30 5.12 16.11
N LYS A 46 -2.30 3.97 16.78
CA LYS A 46 -3.14 3.74 17.97
C LYS A 46 -2.85 4.77 19.08
N SER A 47 -1.59 5.16 19.24
CA SER A 47 -1.18 6.23 20.17
C SER A 47 -1.72 7.60 19.80
N THR A 48 -1.66 7.98 18.52
CA THR A 48 -2.19 9.26 18.05
C THR A 48 -3.71 9.33 18.22
N LEU A 49 -4.44 8.29 17.81
CA LEU A 49 -5.88 8.23 17.99
C LEU A 49 -6.28 8.22 19.47
N GLY A 50 -5.56 7.48 20.31
CA GLY A 50 -5.80 7.46 21.75
C GLY A 50 -5.47 8.79 22.44
N PHE A 51 -4.45 9.52 21.97
CA PHE A 51 -4.17 10.88 22.42
C PHE A 51 -5.30 11.82 22.04
N LEU A 52 -5.74 11.82 20.78
CA LEU A 52 -6.85 12.66 20.30
C LEU A 52 -8.17 12.36 21.04
N GLN A 53 -8.39 11.09 21.40
CA GLN A 53 -9.57 10.69 22.17
C GLN A 53 -9.55 11.25 23.60
N ALA A 54 -8.37 11.25 24.25
CA ALA A 54 -8.22 11.79 25.61
C ALA A 54 -8.18 13.32 25.64
N TYR A 55 -7.59 13.94 24.62
CA TYR A 55 -7.39 15.38 24.52
C TYR A 55 -8.00 15.94 23.22
N PRO A 56 -9.35 16.05 23.15
CA PRO A 56 -10.03 16.35 21.89
C PRO A 56 -9.92 17.81 21.43
N THR A 57 -9.43 18.70 22.30
CA THR A 57 -9.24 20.12 22.03
C THR A 57 -7.88 20.59 22.54
N LEU A 58 -7.39 21.69 21.96
CA LEU A 58 -6.14 22.32 22.38
C LEU A 58 -6.16 22.73 23.86
N GLU A 59 -7.28 23.26 24.34
CA GLU A 59 -7.43 23.70 25.74
C GLU A 59 -7.27 22.53 26.72
N ILE A 60 -7.94 21.40 26.45
CA ILE A 60 -7.84 20.19 27.27
C ILE A 60 -6.42 19.63 27.21
N ALA A 61 -5.79 19.65 26.04
CA ALA A 61 -4.41 19.18 25.87
C ALA A 61 -3.38 20.05 26.63
N ARG A 62 -3.57 21.38 26.65
CA ARG A 62 -2.70 22.32 27.38
C ARG A 62 -2.85 22.23 28.88
N ALA A 63 -4.06 21.93 29.36
CA ALA A 63 -4.33 21.75 30.78
C ALA A 63 -3.71 20.46 31.35
N ALA A 64 -3.37 19.49 30.49
CA ALA A 64 -2.76 18.24 30.88
C ALA A 64 -1.29 18.42 31.27
N SER A 65 -0.89 17.77 32.36
CA SER A 65 0.49 17.70 32.80
C SER A 65 1.33 16.78 31.91
N LEU A 66 2.65 16.99 31.95
CA LEU A 66 3.61 16.11 31.29
C LEU A 66 3.42 14.63 31.70
N GLN A 67 3.13 14.39 32.98
CA GLN A 67 2.93 13.04 33.51
C GLN A 67 1.67 12.38 32.94
N GLU A 68 0.56 13.11 32.83
CA GLU A 68 -0.70 12.60 32.25
C GLU A 68 -0.55 12.27 30.77
N ILE A 69 0.12 13.14 30.00
CA ILE A 69 0.41 12.88 28.58
C ILE A 69 1.32 11.64 28.44
N GLN A 70 2.37 11.54 29.26
CA GLN A 70 3.26 10.38 29.26
C GLN A 70 2.53 9.08 29.62
N GLN A 71 1.64 9.11 30.61
CA GLN A 71 0.82 7.96 31.00
C GLN A 71 -0.12 7.54 29.86
N GLN A 72 -0.74 8.49 29.17
CA GLN A 72 -1.60 8.19 28.02
C GLN A 72 -0.83 7.56 26.87
N LEU A 73 0.39 8.03 26.59
CA LEU A 73 1.27 7.42 25.59
C LEU A 73 1.72 6.01 26.00
N LYS A 74 1.97 5.76 27.29
CA LYS A 74 2.25 4.40 27.80
C LYS A 74 1.05 3.47 27.63
N HIS A 75 -0.15 3.92 27.99
CA HIS A 75 -1.38 3.13 27.87
C HIS A 75 -1.63 2.69 26.42
N THR A 76 -1.34 3.58 25.47
CA THR A 76 -1.48 3.33 24.03
C THR A 76 -0.25 2.65 23.40
N ARG A 77 0.74 2.24 24.21
CA ARG A 77 1.97 1.52 23.83
C ARG A 77 2.86 2.30 22.83
N HIS A 78 2.97 3.61 23.00
CA HIS A 78 3.95 4.41 22.25
C HIS A 78 5.40 3.98 22.62
N PRO A 79 6.32 3.85 21.66
CA PRO A 79 7.68 3.34 21.93
C PRO A 79 8.53 4.26 22.82
N HIS A 80 8.40 5.58 22.65
CA HIS A 80 9.19 6.59 23.38
C HIS A 80 8.30 7.58 24.13
N PRO A 81 7.55 7.15 25.15
CA PRO A 81 6.49 7.97 25.75
C PRO A 81 7.02 9.20 26.50
N ALA A 82 8.23 9.16 27.07
CA ALA A 82 8.80 10.28 27.81
C ALA A 82 9.20 11.43 26.88
N ASP A 83 10.07 11.15 25.90
CA ASP A 83 10.59 12.15 24.96
C ASP A 83 9.47 12.76 24.10
N THR A 84 8.52 11.92 23.66
CA THR A 84 7.36 12.38 22.91
C THR A 84 6.41 13.22 23.74
N ALA A 85 6.18 12.89 25.02
CA ALA A 85 5.36 13.73 25.89
C ALA A 85 5.97 15.12 26.09
N ALA A 86 7.29 15.21 26.31
CA ALA A 86 7.99 16.49 26.43
C ALA A 86 7.84 17.34 25.15
N SER A 87 8.06 16.71 23.99
CA SER A 87 7.91 17.37 22.67
C SER A 87 6.46 17.83 22.43
N ILE A 88 5.47 17.04 22.82
CA ILE A 88 4.05 17.41 22.70
C ILE A 88 3.73 18.61 23.57
N VAL A 89 4.16 18.62 24.84
CA VAL A 89 3.91 19.75 25.76
C VAL A 89 4.50 21.04 25.19
N GLU A 90 5.74 20.98 24.68
CA GLU A 90 6.39 22.12 24.04
C GLU A 90 5.56 22.65 22.84
N LEU A 91 5.19 21.75 21.91
CA LEU A 91 4.42 22.10 20.72
C LEU A 91 3.04 22.68 21.05
N LEU A 92 2.36 22.16 22.07
CA LEU A 92 1.05 22.64 22.49
C LEU A 92 1.09 24.09 22.99
N HIS A 93 2.19 24.52 23.61
CA HIS A 93 2.34 25.87 24.18
C HIS A 93 2.83 26.92 23.18
N HIS A 94 3.26 26.51 21.98
CA HIS A 94 3.60 27.49 20.94
C HIS A 94 2.37 28.32 20.50
N PRO A 95 2.59 29.60 20.11
CA PRO A 95 1.55 30.44 19.52
C PRO A 95 0.98 29.79 18.25
N GLN A 96 -0.34 29.70 18.15
CA GLN A 96 -1.02 29.03 17.05
C GLN A 96 -2.41 29.62 16.82
N LEU A 97 -2.94 29.39 15.61
CA LEU A 97 -4.29 29.80 15.27
C LEU A 97 -5.31 29.05 16.12
N GLN A 98 -6.16 29.80 16.81
CA GLN A 98 -7.27 29.26 17.57
C GLN A 98 -8.56 29.38 16.75
N ALA A 99 -9.29 28.28 16.65
CA ALA A 99 -10.61 28.29 16.07
C ALA A 99 -11.64 28.87 17.03
N ASP A 100 -12.71 29.42 16.45
CA ASP A 100 -13.88 29.87 17.21
C ASP A 100 -14.45 28.75 18.10
N VAL A 101 -15.05 29.14 19.23
CA VAL A 101 -15.58 28.22 20.25
C VAL A 101 -16.65 27.27 19.68
N VAL A 102 -17.55 27.78 18.82
CA VAL A 102 -18.61 26.96 18.21
C VAL A 102 -18.00 25.93 17.25
N LEU A 103 -17.01 26.36 16.47
CA LEU A 103 -16.29 25.48 15.55
C LEU A 103 -15.53 24.40 16.31
N THR A 104 -14.81 24.75 17.37
CA THR A 104 -14.08 23.83 18.24
C THR A 104 -15.02 22.80 18.88
N ARG A 105 -16.15 23.23 19.45
CA ARG A 105 -17.15 22.31 20.06
C ARG A 105 -17.77 21.37 19.04
N THR A 106 -18.04 21.84 17.83
CA THR A 106 -18.68 21.03 16.79
C THR A 106 -17.70 20.05 16.16
N LYS A 107 -16.49 20.51 15.81
CA LYS A 107 -15.47 19.70 15.15
C LYS A 107 -14.80 18.70 16.08
N SER A 108 -14.63 19.00 17.36
CA SER A 108 -14.17 18.01 18.35
C SER A 108 -15.10 16.82 18.47
N ARG A 109 -16.42 17.01 18.40
CA ARG A 109 -17.40 15.91 18.33
C ARG A 109 -17.25 15.07 17.07
N LEU A 110 -17.12 15.73 15.91
CA LEU A 110 -16.87 15.04 14.64
C LEU A 110 -15.55 14.26 14.68
N MET A 111 -14.49 14.86 15.21
CA MET A 111 -13.18 14.24 15.38
C MET A 111 -13.30 12.96 16.23
N LEU A 112 -13.96 13.03 17.39
CA LEU A 112 -14.18 11.86 18.24
C LEU A 112 -14.98 10.76 17.53
N ALA A 113 -16.00 11.13 16.76
CA ALA A 113 -16.78 10.17 15.97
C ALA A 113 -15.96 9.51 14.83
N LEU A 114 -14.98 10.23 14.25
CA LEU A 114 -14.06 9.67 13.27
C LEU A 114 -13.05 8.73 13.93
N VAL A 115 -12.51 9.11 15.10
CA VAL A 115 -11.60 8.29 15.90
C VAL A 115 -12.28 6.98 16.33
N SER A 116 -13.53 7.03 16.78
CA SER A 116 -14.28 5.84 17.20
C SER A 116 -14.58 4.86 16.06
N GLN A 117 -14.56 5.32 14.81
CA GLN A 117 -14.66 4.46 13.62
C GLN A 117 -13.28 3.91 13.20
N LEU A 118 -12.23 4.72 13.29
CA LEU A 118 -10.88 4.34 12.86
C LEU A 118 -10.26 3.24 13.73
N LEU A 119 -10.41 3.32 15.06
CA LEU A 119 -9.83 2.35 15.99
C LEU A 119 -10.26 0.89 15.70
N PRO A 120 -11.57 0.55 15.68
CA PRO A 120 -11.99 -0.82 15.37
C PRO A 120 -11.65 -1.23 13.95
N LEU A 121 -11.70 -0.31 12.97
CA LEU A 121 -11.32 -0.60 11.59
C LEU A 121 -9.85 -1.01 11.46
N MET A 122 -8.94 -0.35 12.20
CA MET A 122 -7.53 -0.74 12.25
C MET A 122 -7.33 -2.14 12.82
N GLU A 123 -8.06 -2.47 13.88
CA GLU A 123 -8.01 -3.81 14.50
C GLU A 123 -8.55 -4.89 13.56
N GLN A 124 -9.64 -4.59 12.84
CA GLN A 124 -10.18 -5.47 11.79
C GLN A 124 -9.17 -5.69 10.66
N ILE A 125 -8.53 -4.64 10.14
CA ILE A 125 -7.49 -4.78 9.09
C ILE A 125 -6.35 -5.68 9.58
N ALA A 126 -5.91 -5.53 10.84
CA ALA A 126 -4.86 -6.37 11.42
C ALA A 126 -5.29 -7.84 11.56
N THR A 127 -6.58 -8.10 11.82
CA THR A 127 -7.13 -9.48 11.81
C THR A 127 -7.12 -10.06 10.40
N TYR A 128 -7.52 -9.28 9.37
CA TYR A 128 -7.40 -9.70 7.97
C TYR A 128 -5.96 -9.98 7.57
N ASP A 129 -5.00 -9.13 7.97
CA ASP A 129 -3.56 -9.33 7.69
C ASP A 129 -3.08 -10.69 8.24
N LYS A 130 -3.47 -11.03 9.47
CA LYS A 130 -3.12 -12.32 10.09
C LYS A 130 -3.72 -13.49 9.32
N GLU A 131 -5.01 -13.43 9.00
CA GLU A 131 -5.70 -14.52 8.31
C GLU A 131 -5.15 -14.74 6.89
N ILE A 132 -4.94 -13.65 6.15
CA ILE A 132 -4.32 -13.68 4.82
C ILE A 132 -2.93 -14.31 4.90
N HIS A 133 -2.14 -13.96 5.91
CA HIS A 133 -0.81 -14.52 6.09
C HIS A 133 -0.85 -16.02 6.39
N THR A 134 -1.74 -16.46 7.29
CA THR A 134 -1.96 -17.88 7.60
C THR A 134 -2.33 -18.66 6.35
N LEU A 135 -3.37 -18.23 5.62
CA LEU A 135 -3.82 -18.91 4.41
C LEU A 135 -2.75 -18.91 3.32
N PHE A 136 -1.98 -17.82 3.20
CA PHE A 136 -0.87 -17.75 2.26
C PHE A 136 0.18 -18.84 2.56
N LEU A 137 0.64 -18.95 3.81
CA LEU A 137 1.67 -19.94 4.18
C LEU A 137 1.18 -21.39 4.04
N THR A 138 -0.12 -21.65 4.16
CA THR A 138 -0.67 -23.00 3.96
C THR A 138 -0.78 -23.41 2.48
N HIS A 139 -0.60 -22.48 1.54
CA HIS A 139 -0.76 -22.76 0.12
C HIS A 139 0.48 -23.45 -0.48
N GLU A 140 0.30 -24.43 -1.37
CA GLU A 140 1.40 -25.18 -2.00
C GLU A 140 2.39 -24.25 -2.72
N ASP A 141 1.87 -23.31 -3.52
CA ASP A 141 2.68 -22.35 -4.29
C ASP A 141 3.24 -21.15 -3.46
N HIS A 142 3.08 -21.11 -2.13
CA HIS A 142 3.47 -19.92 -1.34
C HIS A 142 4.94 -19.54 -1.52
N ALA A 143 5.84 -20.52 -1.50
CA ALA A 143 7.29 -20.31 -1.61
C ALA A 143 7.68 -19.64 -2.94
N ILE A 144 6.96 -19.94 -4.03
CA ILE A 144 7.18 -19.32 -5.35
C ILE A 144 6.91 -17.82 -5.27
N PHE A 145 5.79 -17.42 -4.67
CA PHE A 145 5.40 -16.02 -4.56
C PHE A 145 6.17 -15.28 -3.47
N GLU A 146 6.57 -15.97 -2.40
CA GLU A 146 7.39 -15.41 -1.33
C GLU A 146 8.83 -15.12 -1.80
N SER A 147 9.36 -15.94 -2.71
CA SER A 147 10.67 -15.71 -3.30
C SER A 147 10.75 -14.43 -4.16
N LEU A 148 9.62 -13.82 -4.50
CA LEU A 148 9.59 -12.60 -5.28
C LEU A 148 10.20 -11.43 -4.49
N PRO A 149 11.12 -10.67 -5.11
CA PRO A 149 11.88 -9.68 -4.39
C PRO A 149 10.99 -8.54 -3.91
N ARG A 150 11.01 -8.29 -2.59
CA ARG A 150 10.22 -7.25 -1.92
C ARG A 150 8.70 -7.36 -2.10
N ALA A 151 8.18 -8.53 -2.49
CA ALA A 151 6.73 -8.76 -2.51
C ALA A 151 6.15 -8.75 -1.08
N GLY A 152 6.87 -9.37 -0.14
CA GLY A 152 6.55 -9.36 1.29
C GLY A 152 5.15 -9.90 1.61
N GLN A 153 4.71 -9.67 2.85
CA GLN A 153 3.46 -10.23 3.39
C GLN A 153 2.18 -9.64 2.78
N HIS A 154 2.27 -8.57 1.99
CA HIS A 154 1.09 -7.96 1.37
C HIS A 154 0.98 -8.27 -0.13
N LEU A 155 2.06 -8.13 -0.92
CA LEU A 155 1.97 -8.31 -2.37
C LEU A 155 2.04 -9.78 -2.78
N ALA A 156 2.84 -10.61 -2.10
CA ALA A 156 2.94 -12.03 -2.44
C ALA A 156 1.60 -12.77 -2.31
N PRO A 157 0.83 -12.63 -1.20
CA PRO A 157 -0.49 -13.26 -1.10
C PRO A 157 -1.48 -12.74 -2.14
N ARG A 158 -1.45 -11.44 -2.46
CA ARG A 158 -2.34 -10.83 -3.46
C ARG A 158 -2.06 -11.33 -4.87
N LEU A 159 -0.79 -11.48 -5.22
CA LEU A 159 -0.38 -12.02 -6.51
C LEU A 159 -0.82 -13.48 -6.65
N LEU A 160 -0.53 -14.31 -5.64
CA LEU A 160 -0.97 -15.71 -5.60
C LEU A 160 -2.51 -15.80 -5.73
N ALA A 161 -3.23 -15.02 -4.92
CA ALA A 161 -4.69 -15.05 -4.90
C ALA A 161 -5.35 -14.60 -6.21
N GLU A 162 -4.79 -13.59 -6.88
CA GLU A 162 -5.36 -13.07 -8.12
C GLU A 162 -5.01 -13.92 -9.34
N ILE A 163 -3.78 -14.45 -9.41
CA ILE A 163 -3.36 -15.37 -10.47
C ILE A 163 -4.12 -16.70 -10.33
N GLY A 164 -4.23 -17.23 -9.11
CA GLY A 164 -4.88 -18.51 -8.83
C GLY A 164 -3.89 -19.68 -8.79
N ASP A 165 -4.43 -20.86 -8.53
CA ASP A 165 -3.73 -22.15 -8.45
C ASP A 165 -3.90 -23.00 -9.73
N ASP A 166 -4.96 -22.75 -10.50
CA ASP A 166 -5.20 -23.40 -11.79
C ASP A 166 -4.32 -22.83 -12.92
N ARG A 167 -3.25 -23.57 -13.24
CA ARG A 167 -2.31 -23.29 -14.34
C ARG A 167 -2.94 -23.45 -15.73
N GLN A 168 -3.93 -24.33 -15.89
CA GLN A 168 -4.57 -24.60 -17.19
C GLN A 168 -5.48 -23.44 -17.63
N ARG A 169 -5.88 -22.57 -16.69
CA ARG A 169 -6.62 -21.34 -16.97
C ARG A 169 -5.95 -20.41 -17.98
N TYR A 170 -4.61 -20.49 -18.10
CA TYR A 170 -3.83 -19.60 -18.95
C TYR A 170 -3.18 -20.40 -20.07
N GLN A 171 -3.46 -20.03 -21.32
CA GLN A 171 -2.80 -20.64 -22.48
C GLN A 171 -1.30 -20.30 -22.50
N ASP A 172 -0.95 -19.08 -22.12
CA ASP A 172 0.41 -18.57 -22.12
C ASP A 172 0.55 -17.33 -21.20
N ALA A 173 1.77 -16.80 -21.09
CA ALA A 173 2.03 -15.57 -20.33
C ALA A 173 1.26 -14.36 -20.89
N SER A 174 0.96 -14.33 -22.19
CA SER A 174 0.26 -13.20 -22.83
C SER A 174 -1.19 -13.10 -22.36
N SER A 175 -1.83 -14.25 -22.11
CA SER A 175 -3.16 -14.38 -21.51
C SER A 175 -3.20 -13.76 -20.13
N LEU A 176 -2.19 -14.06 -19.28
CA LEU A 176 -2.06 -13.45 -17.95
C LEU A 176 -1.78 -11.94 -18.04
N GLN A 177 -0.93 -11.49 -18.98
CA GLN A 177 -0.67 -10.06 -19.19
C GLN A 177 -1.94 -9.29 -19.60
N ALA A 178 -2.78 -9.91 -20.44
CA ALA A 178 -4.06 -9.33 -20.84
C ALA A 178 -5.04 -9.26 -19.65
N LEU A 179 -5.17 -10.33 -18.87
CA LEU A 179 -6.02 -10.35 -17.66
C LEU A 179 -5.54 -9.35 -16.59
N ALA A 180 -4.21 -9.19 -16.44
CA ALA A 180 -3.59 -8.19 -15.58
C ALA A 180 -3.70 -6.76 -16.13
N GLY A 181 -4.01 -6.58 -17.41
CA GLY A 181 -4.03 -5.28 -18.06
C GLY A 181 -2.66 -4.58 -18.12
N THR A 182 -1.58 -5.37 -18.10
CA THR A 182 -0.20 -4.89 -18.30
C THR A 182 0.13 -4.79 -19.79
N SER A 183 -0.44 -5.67 -20.62
CA SER A 183 -0.31 -5.58 -22.07
C SER A 183 -1.18 -4.45 -22.65
N PRO A 184 -0.64 -3.62 -23.55
CA PRO A 184 -1.42 -2.61 -24.24
C PRO A 184 -2.41 -3.25 -25.24
N VAL A 185 -3.43 -2.49 -25.62
CA VAL A 185 -4.34 -2.82 -26.72
C VAL A 185 -4.05 -1.85 -27.86
N LEU A 186 -3.92 -2.37 -29.07
CA LEU A 186 -3.76 -1.52 -30.24
C LEU A 186 -5.11 -0.92 -30.63
N TYR A 187 -5.18 0.40 -30.74
CA TYR A 187 -6.31 1.09 -31.33
C TYR A 187 -5.90 1.58 -32.71
N GLN A 188 -6.62 1.15 -33.74
CA GLN A 188 -6.35 1.51 -35.13
C GLN A 188 -7.61 2.06 -35.78
N SER A 189 -7.44 3.12 -36.57
CA SER A 189 -8.50 3.72 -37.39
C SER A 189 -7.87 4.30 -38.65
N GLY A 190 -8.07 3.65 -39.81
CA GLY A 190 -7.40 4.03 -41.06
C GLY A 190 -5.88 4.01 -40.91
N MET A 191 -5.21 5.14 -41.17
CA MET A 191 -3.75 5.29 -41.00
C MET A 191 -3.32 5.57 -39.56
N TYR A 192 -4.26 5.77 -38.62
CA TYR A 192 -3.93 6.01 -37.23
C TYR A 192 -3.74 4.70 -36.48
N SER A 193 -2.62 4.56 -35.77
CA SER A 193 -2.33 3.39 -34.94
C SER A 193 -1.66 3.85 -33.64
N LYS A 194 -2.29 3.54 -32.50
CA LYS A 194 -1.76 3.91 -31.18
C LYS A 194 -2.05 2.86 -30.12
N ALA A 195 -1.04 2.51 -29.35
CA ALA A 195 -1.16 1.63 -28.19
C ALA A 195 -1.91 2.35 -27.04
N HIS A 196 -2.99 1.74 -26.56
CA HIS A 196 -3.80 2.20 -25.45
C HIS A 196 -3.67 1.25 -24.25
N ARG A 197 -3.96 1.79 -23.07
CA ARG A 197 -4.06 0.98 -21.85
C ARG A 197 -5.30 0.10 -21.93
N ARG A 198 -5.16 -1.19 -21.60
CA ARG A 198 -6.29 -2.10 -21.44
C ARG A 198 -7.16 -1.71 -20.25
N LEU A 199 -8.45 -1.49 -20.49
CA LEU A 199 -9.44 -1.19 -19.44
C LEU A 199 -10.16 -2.44 -18.92
N GLY A 200 -10.51 -3.38 -19.82
CA GLY A 200 -11.05 -4.69 -19.48
C GLY A 200 -9.97 -5.61 -18.91
N CYS A 201 -9.77 -5.55 -17.60
CA CYS A 201 -8.80 -6.37 -16.86
C CYS A 201 -9.23 -6.55 -15.40
N ILE A 202 -8.60 -7.49 -14.71
CA ILE A 202 -8.76 -7.70 -13.28
C ILE A 202 -8.02 -6.56 -12.54
N LYS A 203 -8.78 -5.56 -12.08
CA LYS A 203 -8.20 -4.34 -11.47
C LYS A 203 -7.34 -4.63 -10.22
N PRO A 204 -7.70 -5.55 -9.31
CA PRO A 204 -6.84 -5.91 -8.19
C PRO A 204 -5.49 -6.50 -8.62
N LEU A 205 -5.50 -7.47 -9.55
CA LEU A 205 -4.28 -8.06 -10.12
C LEU A 205 -3.37 -6.99 -10.73
N ARG A 206 -3.95 -6.08 -11.52
CA ARG A 206 -3.22 -4.95 -12.12
C ARG A 206 -2.55 -4.07 -11.06
N ASN A 207 -3.26 -3.79 -9.96
CA ASN A 207 -2.76 -2.97 -8.87
C ASN A 207 -1.61 -3.68 -8.14
N ALA A 208 -1.79 -4.96 -7.79
CA ALA A 208 -0.76 -5.77 -7.14
C ALA A 208 0.52 -5.83 -7.99
N LEU A 209 0.40 -6.11 -9.29
CA LEU A 209 1.55 -6.14 -10.21
C LEU A 209 2.21 -4.77 -10.38
N TYR A 210 1.44 -3.69 -10.43
CA TYR A 210 2.00 -2.34 -10.53
C TYR A 210 2.82 -1.99 -9.28
N GLN A 211 2.29 -2.26 -8.09
CA GLN A 211 2.98 -2.02 -6.83
C GLN A 211 4.21 -2.91 -6.68
N PHE A 212 4.10 -4.19 -7.04
CA PHE A 212 5.21 -5.13 -7.04
C PHE A 212 6.33 -4.71 -7.99
N ALA A 213 6.00 -4.36 -9.23
CA ALA A 213 6.98 -3.89 -10.20
C ALA A 213 7.72 -2.63 -9.69
N TRP A 214 7.03 -1.72 -9.01
CA TRP A 214 7.69 -0.59 -8.37
C TRP A 214 8.60 -1.00 -7.20
N GLN A 215 8.14 -1.89 -6.33
CA GLN A 215 8.98 -2.37 -5.21
C GLN A 215 10.22 -3.10 -5.70
N SER A 216 10.13 -3.88 -6.78
CA SER A 216 11.28 -4.62 -7.32
C SER A 216 12.44 -3.73 -7.76
N THR A 217 12.20 -2.45 -8.10
CA THR A 217 13.28 -1.55 -8.55
C THR A 217 14.22 -1.15 -7.42
N GLN A 218 13.86 -1.44 -6.16
CA GLN A 218 14.69 -1.15 -4.99
C GLN A 218 15.62 -2.32 -4.62
N SER A 219 15.40 -3.51 -5.18
CA SER A 219 16.22 -4.70 -4.90
C SER A 219 16.88 -5.28 -6.14
N GLU A 220 16.21 -5.21 -7.30
CA GLU A 220 16.69 -5.80 -8.54
C GLU A 220 17.30 -4.71 -9.45
N ALA A 221 18.59 -4.81 -9.71
CA ALA A 221 19.31 -3.87 -10.57
C ALA A 221 18.71 -3.82 -11.98
N TRP A 222 18.42 -4.97 -12.59
CA TRP A 222 17.83 -5.04 -13.93
C TRP A 222 16.46 -4.34 -14.01
N ALA A 223 15.66 -4.41 -12.93
CA ALA A 223 14.33 -3.80 -12.89
C ALA A 223 14.44 -2.28 -12.80
N GLN A 224 15.42 -1.79 -12.01
CA GLN A 224 15.76 -0.38 -11.92
C GLN A 224 16.28 0.15 -13.26
N ASP A 225 17.17 -0.58 -13.92
CA ASP A 225 17.72 -0.21 -15.23
C ASP A 225 16.63 -0.14 -16.30
N TYR A 226 15.71 -1.12 -16.31
CA TYR A 226 14.54 -1.08 -17.18
C TYR A 226 13.71 0.17 -16.93
N TYR A 227 13.40 0.47 -15.66
CA TYR A 227 12.62 1.65 -15.29
C TYR A 227 13.32 2.94 -15.74
N GLN A 228 14.59 3.12 -15.41
CA GLN A 228 15.37 4.31 -15.77
C GLN A 228 15.45 4.48 -17.28
N ARG A 229 15.75 3.42 -18.03
CA ARG A 229 15.75 3.46 -19.50
C ARG A 229 14.40 3.89 -20.06
N LYS A 230 13.28 3.42 -19.52
CA LYS A 230 11.95 3.89 -19.96
C LYS A 230 11.71 5.37 -19.62
N ARG A 231 12.24 5.86 -18.50
CA ARG A 231 12.17 7.28 -18.14
C ARG A 231 13.01 8.15 -19.08
N THR A 232 14.21 7.71 -19.46
CA THR A 232 15.07 8.44 -20.42
C THR A 232 14.50 8.43 -21.84
N GLU A 233 13.79 7.37 -22.23
CA GLU A 233 12.97 7.31 -23.46
C GLU A 233 11.73 8.25 -23.43
N GLY A 234 11.55 9.06 -22.38
CA GLY A 234 10.44 10.02 -22.24
C GLY A 234 9.13 9.42 -21.75
N LYS A 235 9.10 8.16 -21.30
CA LYS A 235 7.86 7.55 -20.78
C LYS A 235 7.54 8.10 -19.39
N SER A 236 6.25 8.31 -19.11
CA SER A 236 5.79 8.68 -17.77
C SER A 236 6.08 7.55 -16.76
N HIS A 237 6.16 7.88 -15.48
CA HIS A 237 6.36 6.93 -14.38
C HIS A 237 5.37 5.75 -14.47
N THR A 238 4.09 6.06 -14.69
CA THR A 238 3.03 5.05 -14.77
C THR A 238 3.14 4.13 -15.98
N VAL A 239 3.68 4.63 -17.10
CA VAL A 239 3.94 3.82 -18.30
C VAL A 239 5.17 2.95 -18.11
N ALA A 240 6.25 3.49 -17.53
CA ALA A 240 7.47 2.75 -17.23
C ALA A 240 7.20 1.56 -16.29
N ILE A 241 6.50 1.78 -15.17
CA ILE A 241 6.15 0.71 -14.22
C ILE A 241 5.21 -0.31 -14.85
N ARG A 242 4.24 0.09 -15.68
CA ARG A 242 3.37 -0.88 -16.36
C ARG A 242 4.15 -1.74 -17.35
N GLY A 243 5.12 -1.15 -18.06
CA GLY A 243 6.04 -1.89 -18.91
C GLY A 243 6.86 -2.90 -18.10
N LEU A 244 7.38 -2.50 -16.94
CA LEU A 244 8.10 -3.39 -16.03
C LEU A 244 7.19 -4.50 -15.48
N ALA A 245 5.97 -4.17 -15.06
CA ALA A 245 4.97 -5.15 -14.64
C ALA A 245 4.66 -6.16 -15.76
N ASN A 246 4.64 -5.73 -17.03
CA ASN A 246 4.46 -6.62 -18.17
C ASN A 246 5.62 -7.62 -18.30
N VAL A 247 6.86 -7.21 -18.02
CA VAL A 247 8.03 -8.11 -17.96
C VAL A 247 7.87 -9.09 -16.79
N TRP A 248 7.55 -8.58 -15.59
CA TRP A 248 7.35 -9.40 -14.40
C TRP A 248 6.29 -10.49 -14.57
N VAL A 249 5.18 -10.19 -15.25
CA VAL A 249 4.15 -11.21 -15.52
C VAL A 249 4.74 -12.42 -16.26
N ARG A 250 5.67 -12.22 -17.21
CA ARG A 250 6.30 -13.35 -17.91
C ARG A 250 7.19 -14.18 -16.98
N ILE A 251 7.93 -13.50 -16.10
CA ILE A 251 8.82 -14.14 -15.12
C ILE A 251 7.97 -14.96 -14.13
N ILE A 252 6.96 -14.34 -13.53
CA ILE A 252 6.03 -14.99 -12.59
C ILE A 252 5.34 -16.18 -13.27
N PHE A 253 4.89 -16.03 -14.52
CA PHE A 253 4.24 -17.11 -15.26
C PHE A 253 5.18 -18.31 -15.47
N ALA A 254 6.43 -18.06 -15.88
CA ALA A 254 7.42 -19.12 -16.07
C ALA A 254 7.73 -19.82 -14.74
N MET A 255 8.07 -19.07 -13.70
CA MET A 255 8.33 -19.59 -12.36
C MET A 255 7.17 -20.45 -11.82
N TRP A 256 5.95 -19.93 -11.93
CA TRP A 256 4.76 -20.61 -11.43
C TRP A 256 4.46 -21.89 -12.22
N THR A 257 4.65 -21.87 -13.55
CA THR A 257 4.46 -23.05 -14.41
C THR A 257 5.50 -24.13 -14.12
N HIS A 258 6.77 -23.75 -13.94
CA HIS A 258 7.87 -24.68 -13.65
C HIS A 258 8.00 -25.05 -12.17
N ARG A 259 7.21 -24.41 -11.29
CA ARG A 259 7.27 -24.60 -9.83
C ARG A 259 8.65 -24.25 -9.24
N GLU A 260 9.25 -23.19 -9.76
CA GLU A 260 10.58 -22.72 -9.37
C GLU A 260 10.50 -21.36 -8.65
N CYS A 261 11.32 -21.18 -7.63
CA CYS A 261 11.48 -19.90 -6.94
C CYS A 261 12.25 -18.89 -7.81
N TYR A 262 12.03 -17.60 -7.56
CA TYR A 262 12.70 -16.53 -8.27
C TYR A 262 14.20 -16.56 -7.94
N GLN A 263 15.01 -16.49 -8.99
CA GLN A 263 16.45 -16.32 -8.90
C GLN A 263 16.87 -15.26 -9.91
N THR A 264 17.50 -14.19 -9.44
CA THR A 264 17.95 -13.08 -10.28
C THR A 264 18.89 -13.55 -11.41
N ALA A 265 19.82 -14.45 -11.09
CA ALA A 265 20.80 -14.97 -12.05
C ALA A 265 20.14 -15.65 -13.26
N THR A 266 19.07 -16.41 -13.05
CA THR A 266 18.33 -17.09 -14.13
C THR A 266 17.73 -16.09 -15.11
N PHE A 267 17.22 -14.97 -14.61
CA PHE A 267 16.66 -13.91 -15.45
C PHE A 267 17.75 -13.16 -16.24
N GLU A 268 18.86 -12.81 -15.59
CA GLU A 268 19.96 -12.10 -16.25
C GLU A 268 20.61 -12.94 -17.36
N LEU A 269 20.80 -14.25 -17.12
CA LEU A 269 21.28 -15.19 -18.14
C LEU A 269 20.32 -15.25 -19.34
N ALA A 270 19.01 -15.38 -19.08
CA ALA A 270 18.00 -15.38 -20.14
C ALA A 270 18.03 -14.06 -20.94
N GLN A 271 18.20 -12.92 -20.27
CA GLN A 271 18.31 -11.61 -20.91
C GLN A 271 19.54 -11.52 -21.82
N GLN A 272 20.70 -12.01 -21.37
CA GLN A 272 21.93 -12.06 -22.16
C GLN A 272 21.79 -12.94 -23.40
N HIS A 273 21.17 -14.12 -23.26
CA HIS A 273 20.90 -15.01 -24.39
C HIS A 273 19.98 -14.37 -25.44
N HIS A 274 18.95 -13.63 -25.00
CA HIS A 274 18.08 -12.91 -25.91
C HIS A 274 18.76 -11.71 -26.58
N ALA A 275 19.59 -10.95 -25.87
CA ALA A 275 20.35 -9.84 -26.44
C ALA A 275 21.32 -10.33 -27.53
N ARG A 276 21.99 -11.47 -27.31
CA ARG A 276 22.89 -12.08 -28.30
C ARG A 276 22.18 -12.58 -29.57
N ARG A 277 20.90 -12.94 -29.49
CA ARG A 277 20.10 -13.38 -30.66
C ARG A 277 19.50 -12.21 -31.44
N ALA A 278 19.47 -11.01 -30.86
CA ALA A 278 18.91 -9.81 -31.47
C ALA A 278 19.99 -8.89 -32.09
N ALA A 279 21.26 -9.11 -31.75
CA ALA A 279 22.44 -8.49 -32.36
C ALA A 279 22.89 -9.30 -33.59
#